data_AF-A0A2D6SXQ0-F1
#
_entry.id   AF-A0A2D6SXQ0-F1
#
_cell.length_a   1.000
_cell.length_b   1.000
_cell.length_c   1.000
_cell.angle_alpha   90.00
_cell.angle_beta   90.00
_cell.angle_gamma   90.00
#
_symmetry.space_group_name_H-M   'P 1'
#
loop_
_entity.id
_entity.type
_entity.pdbx_description
1 polymer ?
#
loop_
_entity_poly.entity_id
_entity_poly.type
_entity_poly.pdbx_seq_one_letter_code
_entity_poly.pdbx_strand_id
1 'polypeptide(L)'
;MRGCEGSRLAGVVSPTGGIRRRTRAVDREETRIARGDGVTTLPDSAGVNATGAGDNAAEPAACGQPKDPRINLFARIPILKWLVSFRSFQFLVVLPNVIVFYLFFVAAIIGHPVGNQNILIMIVWILWWFLLIVFLVPLGSRVWCTVCPLPFFGDWIQRRELVRVRSGKTGALKNEMHGGTKPWPKKLRNIWLQNIGFLAMALFSALLVTRAIGSFIAFIIMVAAATLFALRWRLRAFCNYLCPISGFLSLYAMTAKVELRQVDADVCLKCKAKACLTGSEGGWACPWGLYMGKLDRNNYCGLCMECVKSCPHDNISLFSREFAKDIHLKDYDEAWKAFIMTVLAMVYSITLLGPYGGLKDRANVTWTGDVLGFVKYSACIILACLVVLPLIHLATVLMSRVVGGSEKPTVKRLFVGYAYTLVPLGLFAWIAFSFPLMMVNGSYVLQVISDPLGWGWDWFGTAKVPWTPVYPEVVPFLQTIILMIGLIYAIVKGYEVARSIYSERQAALRSFAPVTVYLCGLTAAYLYFFTA
;
A
#
# COMPACT_ATOMS: atom_id res chain seq x y z
N MET A 1 38.00 -59.17 -6.11
CA MET A 1 39.03 -58.22 -5.67
C MET A 1 40.14 -58.16 -6.72
N ARG A 2 40.23 -57.03 -7.43
CA ARG A 2 41.17 -56.56 -8.50
C ARG A 2 40.33 -55.56 -9.33
N GLY A 3 40.76 -54.38 -9.73
CA GLY A 3 42.06 -53.73 -9.69
C GLY A 3 41.94 -52.22 -9.99
N CYS A 4 43.11 -51.60 -10.14
CA CYS A 4 43.41 -50.18 -10.32
C CYS A 4 42.85 -49.51 -11.60
N GLU A 5 43.03 -48.17 -11.60
CA GLU A 5 43.36 -47.26 -12.72
C GLU A 5 42.32 -46.20 -13.08
N GLY A 6 42.82 -44.96 -13.26
CA GLY A 6 42.30 -44.08 -14.31
C GLY A 6 41.90 -42.66 -13.92
N SER A 7 42.90 -41.79 -13.80
CA SER A 7 42.88 -40.32 -13.94
C SER A 7 41.83 -39.69 -14.88
N ARG A 8 41.31 -38.49 -14.54
CA ARG A 8 41.36 -37.26 -15.38
C ARG A 8 40.81 -36.00 -14.69
N LEU A 9 41.54 -34.91 -14.95
CA LEU A 9 41.37 -33.52 -14.54
C LEU A 9 40.32 -32.75 -15.39
N ALA A 10 39.88 -31.63 -14.78
CA ALA A 10 39.51 -30.34 -15.36
C ALA A 10 38.07 -30.12 -15.90
N GLY A 11 37.44 -29.04 -15.38
CA GLY A 11 36.33 -28.34 -16.06
C GLY A 11 35.16 -27.92 -15.17
N VAL A 12 35.38 -27.16 -14.10
CA VAL A 12 34.29 -26.49 -13.36
C VAL A 12 33.69 -25.40 -14.23
N VAL A 13 32.56 -25.68 -14.87
CA VAL A 13 31.71 -24.69 -15.55
C VAL A 13 30.65 -24.18 -14.57
N SER A 14 30.74 -22.88 -14.26
CA SER A 14 29.79 -22.12 -13.43
C SER A 14 28.34 -22.20 -13.96
N PRO A 15 27.32 -22.50 -13.12
CA PRO A 15 25.93 -22.57 -13.53
C PRO A 15 25.26 -21.19 -13.47
N THR A 16 25.79 -20.20 -14.19
CA THR A 16 25.21 -18.83 -14.24
C THR A 16 24.55 -18.48 -15.58
N GLY A 17 24.71 -19.33 -16.61
CA GLY A 17 24.14 -19.12 -17.95
C GLY A 17 22.67 -19.50 -18.12
N GLY A 18 22.18 -20.52 -17.41
CA GLY A 18 20.81 -21.05 -17.56
C GLY A 18 19.72 -20.15 -16.98
N ILE A 19 20.03 -19.47 -15.87
CA ILE A 19 19.10 -18.58 -15.15
C ILE A 19 18.85 -17.28 -15.95
N ARG A 20 19.87 -16.74 -16.63
CA ARG A 20 19.75 -15.54 -17.50
C ARG A 20 18.95 -15.78 -18.79
N ARG A 21 19.00 -16.99 -19.37
CA ARG A 21 18.18 -17.33 -20.55
C ARG A 21 16.72 -17.57 -20.20
N ARG A 22 16.43 -18.20 -19.05
CA ARG A 22 15.04 -18.39 -18.57
C ARG A 22 14.36 -17.09 -18.14
N THR A 23 15.08 -16.16 -17.52
CA THR A 23 14.54 -14.84 -17.14
C THR A 23 14.14 -14.00 -18.37
N ARG A 24 14.93 -14.00 -19.46
CA ARG A 24 14.55 -13.32 -20.71
C ARG A 24 13.29 -13.90 -21.39
N ALA A 25 13.05 -15.21 -21.27
CA ALA A 25 11.85 -15.85 -21.80
C ALA A 25 10.60 -15.49 -20.99
N VAL A 26 10.71 -15.39 -19.66
CA VAL A 26 9.62 -14.96 -18.77
C VAL A 26 9.33 -13.47 -18.94
N ASP A 27 10.35 -12.62 -19.16
CA ASP A 27 10.15 -11.20 -19.48
C ASP A 27 9.44 -11.03 -20.83
N ARG A 28 9.75 -11.85 -21.84
CA ARG A 28 8.99 -11.88 -23.11
C ARG A 28 7.53 -12.27 -22.89
N GLU A 29 7.24 -13.19 -21.98
CA GLU A 29 5.89 -13.68 -21.70
C GLU A 29 5.06 -12.68 -20.86
N GLU A 30 5.66 -12.04 -19.85
CA GLU A 30 5.06 -10.88 -19.14
C GLU A 30 4.79 -9.73 -20.12
N THR A 31 5.70 -9.50 -21.06
CA THR A 31 5.47 -8.48 -22.08
C THR A 31 4.40 -8.93 -23.09
N ARG A 32 4.26 -10.22 -23.42
CA ARG A 32 3.17 -10.76 -24.28
C ARG A 32 1.80 -10.67 -23.63
N ILE A 33 1.67 -11.06 -22.36
CA ILE A 33 0.43 -10.96 -21.56
C ILE A 33 0.08 -9.48 -21.27
N ALA A 34 1.07 -8.59 -21.24
CA ALA A 34 0.88 -7.14 -21.24
C ALA A 34 0.61 -6.53 -22.63
N ARG A 35 0.89 -7.24 -23.74
CA ARG A 35 0.73 -6.80 -25.14
C ARG A 35 -0.58 -7.24 -25.77
N GLY A 36 -1.23 -8.30 -25.27
CA GLY A 36 -2.51 -8.77 -25.81
C GLY A 36 -2.37 -9.55 -27.12
N ASP A 37 -1.18 -10.05 -27.45
CA ASP A 37 -0.97 -10.87 -28.64
C ASP A 37 -1.48 -12.29 -28.39
N GLY A 38 -2.27 -12.82 -29.33
CA GLY A 38 -2.81 -14.18 -29.30
C GLY A 38 -1.71 -15.24 -29.16
N VAL A 39 -1.97 -16.25 -28.34
CA VAL A 39 -1.11 -17.42 -28.21
C VAL A 39 -1.24 -18.23 -29.49
N THR A 40 -0.19 -18.25 -30.32
CA THR A 40 0.01 -19.32 -31.30
C THR A 40 0.11 -20.63 -30.56
N THR A 41 -0.81 -21.54 -30.87
CA THR A 41 -0.84 -22.95 -30.50
C THR A 41 0.56 -23.56 -30.60
N LEU A 42 1.01 -24.23 -29.54
CA LEU A 42 2.11 -25.18 -29.66
C LEU A 42 1.57 -26.42 -30.40
N PRO A 43 2.33 -27.00 -31.35
CA PRO A 43 1.90 -28.16 -32.11
C PRO A 43 1.83 -29.40 -31.22
N ASP A 44 0.82 -30.23 -31.51
CA ASP A 44 0.72 -31.59 -31.01
C ASP A 44 1.98 -32.37 -31.38
N SER A 45 2.62 -32.98 -30.38
CA SER A 45 3.64 -34.00 -30.61
C SER A 45 3.28 -35.25 -29.83
N ALA A 46 2.60 -36.13 -30.56
CA ALA A 46 2.84 -37.56 -30.70
C ALA A 46 3.12 -38.40 -29.43
N GLY A 47 2.26 -39.40 -29.28
CA GLY A 47 2.26 -40.51 -28.33
C GLY A 47 3.61 -41.08 -27.88
N VAL A 48 3.67 -41.37 -26.58
CA VAL A 48 4.43 -42.50 -26.05
C VAL A 48 3.52 -43.24 -25.07
N ASN A 49 3.41 -44.55 -25.29
CA ASN A 49 2.50 -45.49 -24.68
C ASN A 49 2.58 -45.54 -23.14
N ALA A 50 1.40 -45.64 -22.53
CA ALA A 50 1.22 -46.01 -21.14
C ALA A 50 1.11 -47.53 -21.01
N THR A 51 2.02 -48.14 -20.25
CA THR A 51 1.83 -49.44 -19.60
C THR A 51 2.64 -49.48 -18.32
N GLY A 52 2.01 -49.85 -17.20
CA GLY A 52 2.71 -50.24 -15.98
C GLY A 52 2.14 -49.63 -14.70
N ALA A 53 1.24 -50.38 -14.06
CA ALA A 53 0.71 -50.16 -12.72
C ALA A 53 1.81 -50.24 -11.63
N GLY A 54 1.52 -49.65 -10.47
CA GLY A 54 2.33 -49.84 -9.26
C GLY A 54 2.02 -48.80 -8.19
N ASP A 55 1.11 -49.18 -7.29
CA ASP A 55 0.81 -48.51 -6.03
C ASP A 55 2.09 -48.21 -5.22
N ASN A 56 2.15 -47.02 -4.63
CA ASN A 56 2.67 -46.79 -3.28
C ASN A 56 2.44 -45.31 -2.91
N ALA A 57 1.48 -45.09 -2.02
CA ALA A 57 1.27 -43.82 -1.35
C ALA A 57 2.47 -43.54 -0.43
N ALA A 58 3.33 -42.60 -0.85
CA ALA A 58 4.39 -42.07 -0.01
C ALA A 58 3.96 -40.69 0.52
N GLU A 59 3.95 -40.55 1.83
CA GLU A 59 3.78 -39.30 2.57
C GLU A 59 4.66 -38.17 1.99
N PRO A 60 4.18 -36.91 1.98
CA PRO A 60 5.04 -35.80 1.58
C PRO A 60 6.08 -35.55 2.68
N ALA A 61 7.31 -35.99 2.39
CA ALA A 61 8.50 -35.68 3.17
C ALA A 61 8.61 -34.18 3.44
N ALA A 62 8.73 -33.82 4.71
CA ALA A 62 8.97 -32.47 5.20
C ALA A 62 10.23 -31.89 4.54
N CYS A 63 10.04 -31.04 3.54
CA CYS A 63 11.11 -30.32 2.88
C CYS A 63 11.69 -29.29 3.87
N GLY A 64 12.98 -29.42 4.16
CA GLY A 64 13.73 -28.56 5.06
C GLY A 64 13.54 -27.09 4.71
N GLN A 65 12.97 -26.33 5.64
CA GLN A 65 12.76 -24.91 5.48
C GLN A 65 14.12 -24.19 5.46
N PRO A 66 14.45 -23.40 4.44
CA PRO A 66 15.45 -22.35 4.60
C PRO A 66 14.99 -21.48 5.77
N LYS A 67 15.89 -21.16 6.72
CA LYS A 67 15.62 -20.26 7.86
C LYS A 67 15.31 -18.85 7.34
N ASP A 68 14.09 -18.68 6.88
CA ASP A 68 13.50 -17.37 6.69
C ASP A 68 12.88 -16.97 8.03
N PRO A 69 13.21 -15.81 8.63
CA PRO A 69 12.63 -15.36 9.89
C PRO A 69 11.11 -15.08 9.82
N ARG A 70 10.48 -15.34 8.66
CA ARG A 70 9.06 -15.19 8.42
C ARG A 70 8.24 -16.29 9.08
N ILE A 71 7.22 -15.88 9.82
CA ILE A 71 6.27 -16.82 10.45
C ILE A 71 5.11 -17.05 9.50
N ASN A 72 4.91 -18.30 9.07
CA ASN A 72 3.77 -18.69 8.24
C ASN A 72 2.47 -18.67 9.07
N LEU A 73 1.60 -17.68 8.84
CA LEU A 73 0.36 -17.48 9.59
C LEU A 73 -0.72 -18.51 9.23
N PHE A 74 -0.80 -18.93 7.96
CA PHE A 74 -1.75 -19.96 7.55
C PHE A 74 -1.42 -21.33 8.15
N ALA A 75 -0.13 -21.63 8.34
CA ALA A 75 0.29 -22.86 9.01
C ALA A 75 -0.01 -22.83 10.51
N ARG A 76 0.14 -21.67 11.18
CA ARG A 76 -0.14 -21.53 12.62
C ARG A 76 -1.63 -21.41 12.95
N ILE A 77 -2.41 -20.79 12.07
CA ILE A 77 -3.84 -20.55 12.27
C ILE A 77 -4.59 -21.07 11.03
N PRO A 78 -4.88 -22.39 10.96
CA PRO A 78 -5.54 -22.99 9.80
C PRO A 78 -6.91 -22.38 9.48
N ILE A 79 -7.63 -21.91 10.51
CA ILE A 79 -8.92 -21.21 10.37
C ILE A 79 -8.78 -19.97 9.48
N LEU A 80 -7.65 -19.26 9.57
CA LEU A 80 -7.40 -18.09 8.73
C LEU A 80 -7.29 -18.48 7.26
N LYS A 81 -6.56 -19.56 6.95
CA LYS A 81 -6.46 -20.09 5.58
C LYS A 81 -7.81 -20.53 5.05
N TRP A 82 -8.59 -21.23 5.88
CA TRP A 82 -9.94 -21.67 5.54
C TRP A 82 -10.85 -20.47 5.22
N LEU A 83 -10.84 -19.43 6.06
CA LEU A 83 -11.65 -18.23 5.88
C LEU A 83 -11.33 -17.50 4.57
N VAL A 84 -10.04 -17.29 4.25
CA VAL A 84 -9.65 -16.59 3.02
C VAL A 84 -9.81 -17.43 1.76
N SER A 85 -9.82 -18.76 1.90
CA SER A 85 -10.06 -19.69 0.79
C SER A 85 -11.53 -19.78 0.40
N PHE A 86 -12.44 -19.28 1.25
CA PHE A 86 -13.84 -19.20 0.88
C PHE A 86 -14.06 -18.38 -0.37
N ARG A 87 -14.89 -18.93 -1.24
CA ARG A 87 -15.28 -18.29 -2.49
C ARG A 87 -15.91 -16.91 -2.25
N SER A 88 -16.82 -16.82 -1.28
CA SER A 88 -17.51 -15.58 -0.88
C SER A 88 -16.66 -14.62 -0.05
N PHE A 89 -15.41 -14.95 0.31
CA PHE A 89 -14.59 -14.15 1.24
C PHE A 89 -14.53 -12.66 0.87
N GLN A 90 -14.24 -12.35 -0.40
CA GLN A 90 -14.13 -10.95 -0.85
C GLN A 90 -15.45 -10.21 -0.71
N PHE A 91 -16.56 -10.84 -1.13
CA PHE A 91 -17.87 -10.24 -1.05
C PHE A 91 -18.31 -10.03 0.40
N LEU A 92 -18.12 -11.03 1.27
CA LEU A 92 -18.49 -10.96 2.69
C LEU A 92 -17.72 -9.88 3.46
N VAL A 93 -16.49 -9.57 3.07
CA VAL A 93 -15.69 -8.55 3.74
C VAL A 93 -15.95 -7.14 3.17
N VAL A 94 -16.30 -7.02 1.89
CA VAL A 94 -16.61 -5.73 1.25
C VAL A 94 -18.04 -5.29 1.53
N LEU A 95 -19.01 -6.20 1.53
CA LEU A 95 -20.44 -5.88 1.65
C LEU A 95 -20.80 -5.04 2.89
N PRO A 96 -20.33 -5.38 4.12
CA PRO A 96 -20.62 -4.56 5.30
C PRO A 96 -20.10 -3.12 5.14
N ASN A 97 -18.92 -2.96 4.54
CA ASN A 97 -18.35 -1.64 4.28
C ASN A 97 -19.15 -0.87 3.23
N VAL A 98 -19.69 -1.53 2.20
CA VAL A 98 -20.56 -0.88 1.20
C VAL A 98 -21.84 -0.38 1.86
N ILE A 99 -22.45 -1.18 2.75
CA ILE A 99 -23.66 -0.79 3.49
C ILE A 99 -23.37 0.43 4.38
N VAL A 100 -22.28 0.39 5.16
CA VAL A 100 -21.87 1.51 6.02
C VAL A 100 -21.59 2.76 5.19
N PHE A 101 -20.91 2.61 4.04
CA PHE A 101 -20.61 3.74 3.15
C PHE A 101 -21.88 4.36 2.54
N TYR A 102 -22.88 3.54 2.21
CA TYR A 102 -24.19 4.02 1.77
C TYR A 102 -24.90 4.80 2.89
N LEU A 103 -24.87 4.31 4.13
CA LEU A 103 -25.44 5.03 5.28
C LEU A 103 -24.76 6.39 5.49
N PHE A 104 -23.44 6.48 5.30
CA PHE A 104 -22.75 7.77 5.34
C PHE A 104 -23.21 8.74 4.26
N PHE A 105 -23.55 8.26 3.06
CA PHE A 105 -24.08 9.11 2.00
C PHE A 105 -25.46 9.66 2.35
N VAL A 106 -26.33 8.83 2.92
CA VAL A 106 -27.62 9.28 3.44
C VAL A 106 -27.42 10.32 4.54
N ALA A 107 -26.54 10.05 5.50
CA ALA A 107 -26.24 10.98 6.59
C ALA A 107 -25.56 12.28 6.15
N ALA A 108 -24.84 12.27 5.02
CA ALA A 108 -24.22 13.49 4.49
C ALA A 108 -25.22 14.43 3.81
N ILE A 109 -26.32 13.89 3.26
CA ILE A 109 -27.35 14.66 2.54
C ILE A 109 -28.44 15.12 3.51
N ILE A 110 -28.89 14.24 4.39
CA ILE A 110 -30.08 14.47 5.24
C ILE A 110 -29.70 14.71 6.71
N GLY A 111 -28.50 14.30 7.11
CA GLY A 111 -28.04 14.47 8.49
C GLY A 111 -27.56 15.89 8.79
N HIS A 112 -27.05 16.07 10.02
CA HIS A 112 -26.61 17.38 10.49
C HIS A 112 -25.49 17.99 9.61
N PRO A 113 -25.58 19.27 9.19
CA PRO A 113 -24.63 19.86 8.25
C PRO A 113 -23.25 20.16 8.87
N VAL A 114 -23.17 20.28 10.19
CA VAL A 114 -21.92 20.58 10.92
C VAL A 114 -21.10 19.31 11.13
N GLY A 115 -19.81 19.36 10.78
CA GLY A 115 -18.93 18.18 10.75
C GLY A 115 -18.79 17.43 12.08
N ASN A 116 -18.72 18.10 13.23
CA ASN A 116 -18.57 17.43 14.53
C ASN A 116 -19.80 16.63 14.97
N GLN A 117 -20.95 16.88 14.37
CA GLN A 117 -22.21 16.18 14.63
C GLN A 117 -22.63 15.27 13.46
N ASN A 118 -21.83 15.22 12.39
CA ASN A 118 -22.11 14.38 11.24
C ASN A 118 -21.32 13.07 11.32
N ILE A 119 -22.02 11.93 11.30
CA ILE A 119 -21.40 10.61 11.38
C ILE A 119 -20.38 10.34 10.27
N LEU A 120 -20.59 10.82 9.04
CA LEU A 120 -19.63 10.63 7.95
C LEU A 120 -18.29 11.25 8.32
N ILE A 121 -18.31 12.48 8.85
CA ILE A 121 -17.08 13.20 9.18
C ILE A 121 -16.36 12.55 10.35
N MET A 122 -17.08 12.33 11.44
CA MET A 122 -16.53 11.78 12.67
C MET A 122 -16.04 10.35 12.51
N ILE A 123 -16.80 9.49 11.82
CA ILE A 123 -16.39 8.09 11.64
C ILE A 123 -15.30 7.97 10.58
N VAL A 124 -15.38 8.68 9.45
CA VAL A 124 -14.37 8.52 8.39
C VAL A 124 -13.08 9.27 8.73
N TRP A 125 -13.15 10.56 9.03
CA TRP A 125 -11.93 11.37 9.15
C TRP A 125 -11.30 11.38 10.55
N ILE A 126 -12.05 11.01 11.59
CA ILE A 126 -11.50 10.89 12.96
C ILE A 126 -11.26 9.42 13.30
N LEU A 127 -12.32 8.61 13.42
CA LEU A 127 -12.19 7.24 13.90
C LEU A 127 -11.47 6.32 12.91
N TRP A 128 -11.97 6.20 11.68
CA TRP A 128 -11.40 5.33 10.68
C TRP A 128 -9.99 5.74 10.30
N TRP A 129 -9.73 7.05 10.13
CA TRP A 129 -8.38 7.56 9.89
C TRP A 129 -7.40 7.16 11.00
N PHE A 130 -7.77 7.36 12.27
CA PHE A 130 -6.97 6.96 13.42
C PHE A 130 -6.71 5.45 13.41
N LEU A 131 -7.76 4.64 13.27
CA LEU A 131 -7.63 3.18 13.23
C LEU A 131 -6.76 2.71 12.06
N LEU A 132 -6.89 3.36 10.91
CA LEU A 132 -6.12 3.05 9.72
C LEU A 132 -4.64 3.36 9.92
N ILE A 133 -4.28 4.57 10.34
CA ILE A 133 -2.88 5.00 10.45
C ILE A 133 -2.16 4.35 11.62
N VAL A 134 -2.83 4.21 12.78
CA VAL A 134 -2.20 3.70 14.01
C VAL A 134 -2.08 2.17 14.02
N PHE A 135 -3.10 1.47 13.52
CA PHE A 135 -3.13 -0.01 13.60
C PHE A 135 -3.02 -0.67 12.23
N LEU A 136 -3.90 -0.32 11.29
CA LEU A 136 -4.00 -1.05 10.04
C LEU A 136 -2.75 -0.89 9.16
N VAL A 137 -2.19 0.31 9.07
CA VAL A 137 -1.03 0.61 8.23
C VAL A 137 0.25 -0.09 8.72
N PRO A 138 0.64 0.01 10.01
CA PRO A 138 1.78 -0.73 10.55
C PRO A 138 1.65 -2.26 10.47
N LEU A 139 0.44 -2.80 10.60
CA LEU A 139 0.21 -4.25 10.59
C LEU A 139 0.06 -4.80 9.17
N GLY A 140 -0.79 -4.17 8.36
CA GLY A 140 -1.19 -4.66 7.05
C GLY A 140 -1.80 -3.55 6.20
N SER A 141 -1.02 -2.53 5.83
CA SER A 141 -1.49 -1.35 5.09
C SER A 141 -2.40 -1.66 3.89
N ARG A 142 -2.09 -2.72 3.14
CA ARG A 142 -2.87 -3.13 1.96
C ARG A 142 -4.14 -3.93 2.27
N VAL A 143 -4.39 -4.31 3.52
CA VAL A 143 -5.62 -4.99 3.94
C VAL A 143 -6.83 -4.10 3.68
N TRP A 144 -6.71 -2.77 3.82
CA TRP A 144 -7.79 -1.85 3.46
C TRP A 144 -8.22 -2.01 2.00
N CYS A 145 -7.28 -2.27 1.08
CA CYS A 145 -7.58 -2.47 -0.34
C CYS A 145 -8.40 -3.74 -0.62
N THR A 146 -8.47 -4.67 0.34
CA THR A 146 -9.34 -5.86 0.28
C THR A 146 -10.78 -5.53 0.66
N VAL A 147 -10.97 -4.65 1.65
CA VAL A 147 -12.28 -4.34 2.23
C VAL A 147 -12.90 -3.05 1.65
N CYS A 148 -12.11 -2.29 0.88
CA CYS A 148 -12.50 -1.01 0.33
C CYS A 148 -13.77 -1.10 -0.54
N PRO A 149 -14.78 -0.24 -0.30
CA PRO A 149 -16.04 -0.27 -1.06
C PRO A 149 -15.92 0.38 -2.45
N LEU A 150 -14.90 1.22 -2.69
CA LEU A 150 -14.75 1.96 -3.95
C LEU A 150 -14.73 1.09 -5.22
N PRO A 151 -13.95 -0.03 -5.30
CA PRO A 151 -13.96 -0.89 -6.47
C PRO A 151 -15.21 -1.79 -6.58
N PHE A 152 -16.12 -1.82 -5.60
CA PHE A 152 -17.20 -2.80 -5.54
C PHE A 152 -18.04 -2.85 -6.81
N PHE A 153 -18.57 -1.71 -7.27
CA PHE A 153 -19.39 -1.64 -8.48
C PHE A 153 -18.58 -1.99 -9.73
N GLY A 154 -17.32 -1.55 -9.81
CA GLY A 154 -16.44 -1.88 -10.93
C GLY A 154 -16.13 -3.38 -11.01
N ASP A 155 -15.82 -4.00 -9.87
CA ASP A 155 -15.59 -5.46 -9.78
C ASP A 155 -16.87 -6.23 -10.10
N TRP A 156 -18.03 -5.77 -9.64
CA TRP A 156 -19.31 -6.41 -9.94
C TRP A 156 -19.64 -6.34 -11.43
N ILE A 157 -19.45 -5.19 -12.08
CA ILE A 157 -19.64 -5.04 -13.53
C ILE A 157 -18.65 -5.92 -14.30
N GLN A 158 -17.39 -5.98 -13.86
CA GLN A 158 -16.37 -6.79 -14.54
C GLN A 158 -16.60 -8.29 -14.39
N ARG A 159 -17.03 -8.75 -13.21
CA ARG A 159 -17.21 -10.17 -12.91
C ARG A 159 -18.60 -10.68 -13.27
N ARG A 160 -19.62 -9.80 -13.28
CA ARG A 160 -21.07 -10.12 -13.36
C ARG A 160 -21.55 -11.17 -12.35
N GLU A 161 -20.73 -11.43 -11.34
CA GLU A 161 -20.96 -12.39 -10.27
C GLU A 161 -20.40 -11.79 -9.00
N LEU A 162 -21.13 -11.94 -7.90
CA LEU A 162 -20.68 -11.48 -6.59
C LEU A 162 -19.88 -12.56 -5.86
N VAL A 163 -20.25 -13.82 -6.06
CA VAL A 163 -19.65 -14.98 -5.36
C VAL A 163 -19.03 -15.97 -6.32
N ARG A 164 -19.70 -16.30 -7.44
CA ARG A 164 -19.20 -17.30 -8.38
C ARG A 164 -18.01 -16.74 -9.19
N VAL A 165 -17.19 -17.65 -9.70
CA VAL A 165 -16.13 -17.42 -10.67
C VAL A 165 -16.62 -18.02 -11.97
N ARG A 166 -16.54 -17.25 -13.06
CA ARG A 166 -16.83 -17.73 -14.40
C ARG A 166 -15.53 -18.15 -15.06
N SER A 167 -15.38 -19.44 -15.27
CA SER A 167 -14.29 -20.00 -16.07
C SER A 167 -14.55 -19.68 -17.53
N GLY A 168 -13.54 -19.15 -18.23
CA GLY A 168 -13.61 -18.82 -19.65
C GLY A 168 -12.43 -17.96 -20.06
N LYS A 169 -12.38 -17.47 -21.30
CA LYS A 169 -11.18 -16.79 -21.82
C LYS A 169 -11.46 -15.35 -22.17
N THR A 170 -10.81 -14.42 -21.46
CA THR A 170 -10.83 -12.98 -21.77
C THR A 170 -9.42 -12.49 -22.04
N GLY A 171 -9.02 -12.48 -23.31
CA GLY A 171 -7.65 -12.19 -23.72
C GLY A 171 -6.66 -13.20 -23.12
N ALA A 172 -5.80 -12.73 -22.20
CA ALA A 172 -4.81 -13.55 -21.50
C ALA A 172 -5.32 -14.12 -20.15
N LEU A 173 -6.54 -13.78 -19.74
CA LEU A 173 -7.14 -14.26 -18.49
C LEU A 173 -7.95 -15.53 -18.76
N LYS A 174 -7.92 -16.45 -17.80
CA LYS A 174 -8.69 -17.71 -17.76
C LYS A 174 -10.00 -17.58 -16.98
N ASN A 175 -10.48 -16.34 -16.82
CA ASN A 175 -11.83 -16.05 -16.35
C ASN A 175 -12.58 -15.23 -17.40
N GLU A 176 -13.90 -15.36 -17.41
CA GLU A 176 -14.78 -14.47 -18.16
C GLU A 176 -14.89 -13.13 -17.43
N MET A 177 -14.35 -12.08 -18.03
CA MET A 177 -14.48 -10.72 -17.54
C MET A 177 -15.23 -9.88 -18.57
N HIS A 178 -16.23 -9.16 -18.08
CA HIS A 178 -17.04 -8.24 -18.86
C HIS A 178 -16.53 -6.81 -18.65
N GLY A 179 -16.82 -5.89 -19.56
CA GLY A 179 -16.31 -4.50 -19.46
C GLY A 179 -14.89 -4.33 -20.02
N GLY A 180 -14.07 -3.50 -19.36
CA GLY A 180 -12.84 -2.99 -19.95
C GLY A 180 -11.79 -4.05 -20.22
N THR A 181 -11.47 -4.31 -21.48
CA THR A 181 -10.41 -5.28 -21.87
C THR A 181 -9.06 -4.61 -22.12
N LYS A 182 -9.02 -3.27 -22.23
CA LYS A 182 -7.81 -2.54 -22.61
C LYS A 182 -6.79 -2.47 -21.46
N PRO A 183 -5.51 -2.77 -21.70
CA PRO A 183 -4.47 -2.54 -20.70
C PRO A 183 -4.23 -1.05 -20.47
N TRP A 184 -3.82 -0.69 -19.25
CA TRP A 184 -3.41 0.67 -18.91
C TRP A 184 -2.17 1.10 -19.72
N PRO A 185 -2.10 2.35 -20.23
CA PRO A 185 -0.97 2.82 -21.03
C PRO A 185 0.37 2.71 -20.31
N LYS A 186 1.40 2.17 -21.00
CA LYS A 186 2.72 1.91 -20.40
C LYS A 186 3.38 3.16 -19.81
N LYS A 187 3.24 4.31 -20.47
CA LYS A 187 3.82 5.60 -20.03
C LYS A 187 3.23 6.11 -18.71
N LEU A 188 2.02 5.67 -18.36
CA LEU A 188 1.30 6.08 -17.16
C LEU A 188 1.34 5.00 -16.05
N ARG A 189 2.19 3.97 -16.18
CA ARG A 189 2.36 2.91 -15.16
C ARG A 189 3.30 3.37 -14.04
N ASN A 190 2.97 4.48 -13.41
CA ASN A 190 3.65 5.07 -12.26
C ASN A 190 2.61 5.63 -11.29
N ILE A 191 3.03 6.07 -10.10
CA ILE A 191 2.12 6.61 -9.08
C ILE A 191 1.97 8.14 -9.15
N TRP A 192 2.47 8.80 -10.20
CA TRP A 192 2.38 10.27 -10.32
C TRP A 192 0.93 10.77 -10.32
N LEU A 193 0.03 10.06 -11.00
CA LEU A 193 -1.40 10.40 -11.00
C LEU A 193 -2.02 10.27 -9.60
N GLN A 194 -1.61 9.26 -8.82
CA GLN A 194 -2.02 9.14 -7.42
C GLN A 194 -1.45 10.27 -6.56
N ASN A 195 -0.20 10.68 -6.82
CA ASN A 195 0.44 11.79 -6.11
C ASN A 195 -0.29 13.11 -6.36
N ILE A 196 -0.62 13.40 -7.63
CA ILE A 196 -1.39 14.59 -8.02
C ILE A 196 -2.79 14.55 -7.40
N GLY A 197 -3.50 13.43 -7.53
CA GLY A 197 -4.83 13.27 -6.94
C GLY A 197 -4.83 13.40 -5.41
N PHE A 198 -3.80 12.87 -4.75
CA PHE A 198 -3.64 13.00 -3.29
C PHE A 198 -3.33 14.43 -2.87
N LEU A 199 -2.45 15.12 -3.59
CA LEU A 199 -2.14 16.51 -3.29
C LEU A 199 -3.37 17.39 -3.52
N ALA A 200 -4.14 17.16 -4.60
CA ALA A 200 -5.40 17.87 -4.83
C ALA A 200 -6.38 17.66 -3.67
N MET A 201 -6.63 16.40 -3.25
CA MET A 201 -7.47 16.13 -2.08
C MET A 201 -6.92 16.79 -0.80
N ALA A 202 -5.60 16.81 -0.64
CA ALA A 202 -4.97 17.39 0.54
C ALA A 202 -5.14 18.92 0.63
N LEU A 203 -5.09 19.62 -0.50
CA LEU A 203 -5.33 21.07 -0.56
C LEU A 203 -6.77 21.42 -0.14
N PHE A 204 -7.74 20.56 -0.48
CA PHE A 204 -9.14 20.71 -0.07
C PHE A 204 -9.46 19.97 1.24
N SER A 205 -8.47 19.54 2.02
CA SER A 205 -8.70 18.76 3.25
C SER A 205 -9.62 19.45 4.24
N ALA A 206 -9.46 20.76 4.46
CA ALA A 206 -10.33 21.54 5.35
C ALA A 206 -11.81 21.44 4.93
N LEU A 207 -12.11 21.53 3.63
CA LEU A 207 -13.46 21.33 3.10
C LEU A 207 -13.95 19.89 3.33
N LEU A 208 -13.10 18.90 3.08
CA LEU A 208 -13.45 17.48 3.23
C LEU A 208 -13.78 17.14 4.69
N VAL A 209 -12.99 17.62 5.65
CA VAL A 209 -13.14 17.25 7.06
C VAL A 209 -14.13 18.13 7.84
N THR A 210 -14.50 19.30 7.34
CA THR A 210 -15.44 20.20 8.06
C THR A 210 -16.86 20.13 7.52
N ARG A 211 -17.05 19.73 6.25
CA ARG A 211 -18.36 19.68 5.59
C ARG A 211 -18.67 18.30 5.04
N ALA A 212 -19.74 17.69 5.53
CA ALA A 212 -20.18 16.37 5.10
C ALA A 212 -20.44 16.30 3.59
N ILE A 213 -21.03 17.35 3.01
CA ILE A 213 -21.30 17.43 1.56
C ILE A 213 -20.01 17.42 0.73
N GLY A 214 -18.92 18.03 1.21
CA GLY A 214 -17.61 18.02 0.54
C GLY A 214 -17.04 16.61 0.47
N SER A 215 -17.11 15.87 1.57
CA SER A 215 -16.75 14.45 1.62
C SER A 215 -17.62 13.57 0.74
N PHE A 216 -18.94 13.77 0.77
CA PHE A 216 -19.88 13.05 -0.09
C PHE A 216 -19.54 13.22 -1.57
N ILE A 217 -19.35 14.47 -2.03
CA ILE A 217 -18.99 14.77 -3.42
C ILE A 217 -17.66 14.11 -3.79
N ALA A 218 -16.64 14.21 -2.93
CA ALA A 218 -15.35 13.58 -3.20
C ALA A 218 -15.48 12.05 -3.33
N PHE A 219 -16.20 11.39 -2.42
CA PHE A 219 -16.39 9.95 -2.44
C PHE A 219 -17.23 9.47 -3.63
N ILE A 220 -18.31 10.16 -4.00
CA ILE A 220 -19.11 9.77 -5.16
C ILE A 220 -18.31 9.94 -6.46
N ILE A 221 -17.49 10.99 -6.58
CA ILE A 221 -16.56 11.15 -7.71
C ILE A 221 -15.57 9.99 -7.78
N MET A 222 -15.03 9.55 -6.64
CA MET A 222 -14.11 8.41 -6.59
C MET A 222 -14.80 7.09 -6.96
N VAL A 223 -16.03 6.84 -6.49
CA VAL A 223 -16.82 5.65 -6.86
C VAL A 223 -17.15 5.67 -8.35
N ALA A 224 -17.60 6.81 -8.89
CA ALA A 224 -17.89 6.98 -10.30
C ALA A 224 -16.62 6.77 -11.15
N ALA A 225 -15.49 7.37 -10.77
CA ALA A 225 -14.21 7.18 -11.44
C ALA A 225 -13.76 5.71 -11.42
N ALA A 226 -13.86 5.03 -10.27
CA ALA A 226 -13.53 3.61 -10.17
C ALA A 226 -14.40 2.75 -11.10
N THR A 227 -15.70 3.04 -11.17
CA THR A 227 -16.67 2.34 -12.01
C THR A 227 -16.41 2.58 -13.50
N LEU A 228 -16.23 3.84 -13.92
CA LEU A 228 -15.90 4.20 -15.30
C LEU A 228 -14.57 3.59 -15.75
N PHE A 229 -13.57 3.55 -14.86
CA PHE A 229 -12.30 2.91 -15.17
C PHE A 229 -12.45 1.41 -15.35
N ALA A 230 -13.29 0.74 -14.55
CA ALA A 230 -13.57 -0.68 -14.70
C ALA A 230 -14.29 -1.01 -16.02
N LEU A 231 -15.12 -0.09 -16.53
CA LEU A 231 -15.75 -0.22 -17.86
C LEU A 231 -14.75 -0.10 -19.02
N ARG A 232 -13.66 0.66 -18.84
CA ARG A 232 -12.73 1.00 -19.93
C ARG A 232 -11.43 0.20 -19.93
N TRP A 233 -10.87 -0.09 -18.75
CA TRP A 233 -9.60 -0.76 -18.57
C TRP A 233 -9.75 -2.03 -17.75
N ARG A 234 -8.89 -3.02 -18.04
CA ARG A 234 -8.89 -4.30 -17.33
C ARG A 234 -8.38 -4.17 -15.90
N LEU A 235 -8.83 -5.09 -15.05
CA LEU A 235 -8.43 -5.20 -13.64
C LEU A 235 -8.78 -3.92 -12.85
N ARG A 236 -8.31 -3.80 -11.60
CA ARG A 236 -8.52 -2.62 -10.77
C ARG A 236 -7.60 -1.46 -11.18
N ALA A 237 -7.73 -0.97 -12.42
CA ALA A 237 -6.85 0.08 -12.97
C ALA A 237 -6.89 1.38 -12.15
N PHE A 238 -8.08 1.81 -11.71
CA PHE A 238 -8.24 2.95 -10.82
C PHE A 238 -7.43 2.80 -9.53
N CYS A 239 -7.56 1.67 -8.83
CA CYS A 239 -6.84 1.40 -7.59
C CYS A 239 -5.32 1.31 -7.80
N ASN A 240 -4.87 0.83 -8.95
CA ASN A 240 -3.45 0.69 -9.29
C ASN A 240 -2.78 2.03 -9.62
N TYR A 241 -3.47 2.95 -10.31
CA TYR A 241 -2.81 4.09 -10.95
C TYR A 241 -3.42 5.46 -10.62
N LEU A 242 -4.64 5.55 -10.09
CA LEU A 242 -5.30 6.86 -9.86
C LEU A 242 -5.76 7.08 -8.42
N CYS A 243 -6.16 6.03 -7.70
CA CYS A 243 -6.68 6.14 -6.34
C CYS A 243 -5.66 6.79 -5.38
N PRO A 244 -5.94 7.98 -4.84
CA PRO A 244 -5.04 8.70 -3.94
C PRO A 244 -4.73 7.94 -2.65
N ILE A 245 -5.75 7.25 -2.12
CA ILE A 245 -5.65 6.45 -0.89
C ILE A 245 -4.73 5.25 -1.12
N SER A 246 -4.91 4.57 -2.26
CA SER A 246 -4.03 3.45 -2.65
C SER A 246 -2.57 3.87 -2.75
N GLY A 247 -2.28 5.11 -3.18
CA GLY A 247 -0.90 5.59 -3.32
C GLY A 247 -0.16 5.67 -1.99
N PHE A 248 -0.77 6.22 -0.93
CA PHE A 248 -0.07 6.28 0.36
C PHE A 248 -0.06 4.93 1.08
N LEU A 249 -1.13 4.13 0.95
CA LEU A 249 -1.13 2.75 1.41
C LEU A 249 -0.05 1.92 0.70
N SER A 250 0.24 2.22 -0.57
CA SER A 250 1.37 1.62 -1.30
C SER A 250 2.70 1.88 -0.65
N LEU A 251 2.93 3.14 -0.25
CA LEU A 251 4.19 3.57 0.33
C LEU A 251 4.39 2.93 1.71
N TYR A 252 3.38 2.99 2.58
CA TYR A 252 3.47 2.42 3.92
C TYR A 252 3.25 0.91 3.96
N ALA A 253 2.90 0.25 2.85
CA ALA A 253 2.97 -1.21 2.76
C ALA A 253 4.38 -1.74 3.02
N MET A 254 5.41 -0.90 2.80
CA MET A 254 6.81 -1.22 3.07
C MET A 254 7.07 -1.44 4.57
N THR A 255 6.35 -0.74 5.45
CA THR A 255 6.46 -0.88 6.91
C THR A 255 5.60 -2.01 7.48
N ALA A 256 4.63 -2.51 6.71
CA ALA A 256 3.66 -3.50 7.18
C ALA A 256 4.30 -4.82 7.65
N LYS A 257 3.81 -5.36 8.77
CA LYS A 257 4.24 -6.65 9.35
C LYS A 257 3.64 -7.88 8.67
N VAL A 258 2.66 -7.72 7.78
CA VAL A 258 2.02 -8.83 7.07
C VAL A 258 2.34 -8.77 5.57
N GLU A 259 2.69 -9.90 4.98
CA GLU A 259 2.90 -10.05 3.54
C GLU A 259 2.30 -11.35 3.00
N LEU A 260 1.85 -11.31 1.75
CA LEU A 260 1.42 -12.50 1.01
C LEU A 260 2.52 -12.88 0.02
N ARG A 261 3.07 -14.09 0.15
CA ARG A 261 4.21 -14.57 -0.65
C ARG A 261 4.08 -16.06 -0.97
N GLN A 262 4.88 -16.52 -1.93
CA GLN A 262 5.05 -17.94 -2.18
C GLN A 262 5.81 -18.62 -1.04
N VAL A 263 5.48 -19.89 -0.77
CA VAL A 263 6.23 -20.73 0.16
C VAL A 263 7.54 -21.18 -0.48
N ASP A 264 7.46 -21.71 -1.71
CA ASP A 264 8.62 -22.11 -2.51
C ASP A 264 8.66 -21.36 -3.86
N ALA A 265 9.76 -20.67 -4.14
CA ALA A 265 9.97 -19.97 -5.41
C ALA A 265 10.07 -20.92 -6.61
N ASP A 266 10.67 -22.10 -6.43
CA ASP A 266 10.92 -23.04 -7.53
C ASP A 266 9.62 -23.68 -8.03
N VAL A 267 8.68 -23.97 -7.12
CA VAL A 267 7.33 -24.42 -7.48
C VAL A 267 6.63 -23.37 -8.35
N CYS A 268 6.73 -22.09 -7.98
CA CYS A 268 6.17 -21.00 -8.78
C CYS A 268 6.83 -20.89 -10.16
N LEU A 269 8.15 -20.99 -10.24
CA LEU A 269 8.90 -20.88 -11.50
C LEU A 269 8.61 -22.03 -12.47
N LYS A 270 8.36 -23.24 -11.96
CA LYS A 270 8.02 -24.43 -12.75
C LYS A 270 6.53 -24.50 -13.12
N CYS A 271 5.67 -23.72 -12.44
CA CYS A 271 4.23 -23.73 -12.69
C CYS A 271 3.88 -23.20 -14.10
N LYS A 272 3.40 -24.09 -14.98
CA LYS A 272 2.94 -23.75 -16.33
C LYS A 272 1.62 -23.00 -16.33
N ALA A 273 0.74 -23.29 -15.37
CA ALA A 273 -0.62 -22.75 -15.35
C ALA A 273 -0.68 -21.25 -15.03
N LYS A 274 0.25 -20.76 -14.18
CA LYS A 274 0.34 -19.37 -13.68
C LYS A 274 -1.01 -18.79 -13.23
N ALA A 275 -1.84 -19.64 -12.63
CA ALA A 275 -3.21 -19.31 -12.27
C ALA A 275 -3.35 -18.17 -11.25
N CYS A 276 -2.33 -17.90 -10.42
CA CYS A 276 -2.33 -16.73 -9.53
C CYS A 276 -2.38 -15.40 -10.29
N LEU A 277 -1.87 -15.35 -11.53
CA LEU A 277 -1.92 -14.19 -12.41
C LEU A 277 -3.13 -14.25 -13.35
N THR A 278 -3.36 -15.41 -13.97
CA THR A 278 -4.36 -15.56 -15.05
C THR A 278 -5.75 -15.97 -14.57
N GLY A 279 -5.88 -16.43 -13.33
CA GLY A 279 -7.08 -17.05 -12.79
C GLY A 279 -7.21 -18.55 -13.07
N SER A 280 -8.18 -19.18 -12.42
CA SER A 280 -8.60 -20.58 -12.59
C SER A 280 -10.08 -20.73 -12.22
N GLU A 281 -10.60 -21.95 -12.24
CA GLU A 281 -11.98 -22.25 -11.80
C GLU A 281 -12.17 -22.00 -10.29
N GLY A 282 -11.09 -22.18 -9.51
CA GLY A 282 -11.07 -21.99 -8.06
C GLY A 282 -11.10 -20.53 -7.61
N GLY A 283 -10.57 -19.60 -8.42
CA GLY A 283 -10.46 -18.19 -8.06
C GLY A 283 -10.18 -17.26 -9.23
N TRP A 284 -10.50 -15.98 -9.06
CA TRP A 284 -10.29 -14.95 -10.07
C TRP A 284 -8.80 -14.65 -10.29
N ALA A 285 -8.45 -14.19 -11.49
CA ALA A 285 -7.15 -13.60 -11.77
C ALA A 285 -6.80 -12.47 -10.79
N CYS A 286 -5.51 -12.29 -10.49
CA CYS A 286 -5.07 -11.22 -9.59
C CYS A 286 -5.62 -9.85 -10.04
N PRO A 287 -6.47 -9.17 -9.23
CA PRO A 287 -7.00 -7.85 -9.57
C PRO A 287 -5.95 -6.75 -9.69
N TRP A 288 -4.73 -7.02 -9.19
CA TRP A 288 -3.57 -6.14 -9.26
C TRP A 288 -2.57 -6.57 -10.35
N GLY A 289 -2.85 -7.66 -11.09
CA GLY A 289 -2.02 -8.14 -12.18
C GLY A 289 -0.63 -8.60 -11.74
N LEU A 290 -0.51 -9.16 -10.53
CA LEU A 290 0.76 -9.60 -9.97
C LEU A 290 0.99 -11.09 -10.15
N TYR A 291 2.24 -11.44 -10.39
CA TYR A 291 2.70 -12.82 -10.41
C TYR A 291 3.49 -13.12 -9.13
N MET A 292 3.02 -14.09 -8.34
CA MET A 292 3.62 -14.39 -7.04
C MET A 292 5.08 -14.79 -7.13
N GLY A 293 5.50 -15.56 -8.14
CA GLY A 293 6.89 -16.03 -8.24
C GLY A 293 7.95 -14.91 -8.37
N LYS A 294 7.56 -13.68 -8.72
CA LYS A 294 8.45 -12.51 -8.79
C LYS A 294 8.07 -11.42 -7.77
N LEU A 295 7.11 -11.66 -6.88
CA LEU A 295 6.65 -10.64 -5.94
C LEU A 295 7.66 -10.48 -4.79
N ASP A 296 8.35 -9.35 -4.77
CA ASP A 296 9.37 -9.01 -3.79
C ASP A 296 8.87 -7.99 -2.76
N ARG A 297 8.07 -7.00 -3.18
CA ARG A 297 7.59 -5.88 -2.33
C ARG A 297 6.09 -5.90 -2.09
N ASN A 298 5.68 -5.37 -0.93
CA ASN A 298 4.26 -5.27 -0.58
C ASN A 298 3.50 -4.14 -1.29
N ASN A 299 4.22 -3.18 -1.87
CA ASN A 299 3.67 -1.95 -2.43
C ASN A 299 2.50 -2.21 -3.38
N TYR A 300 2.58 -3.19 -4.27
CA TYR A 300 1.55 -3.37 -5.30
C TYR A 300 0.48 -4.43 -4.95
N CYS A 301 0.67 -5.23 -3.89
CA CYS A 301 -0.25 -6.31 -3.56
C CYS A 301 -1.40 -5.78 -2.69
N GLY A 302 -2.62 -5.71 -3.22
CA GLY A 302 -3.79 -5.30 -2.44
C GLY A 302 -4.35 -6.34 -1.46
N LEU A 303 -3.61 -7.41 -1.15
CA LEU A 303 -3.96 -8.48 -0.20
C LEU A 303 -5.35 -9.14 -0.42
N CYS A 304 -5.85 -9.14 -1.65
CA CYS A 304 -7.19 -9.62 -1.98
C CYS A 304 -7.41 -11.14 -1.85
N MET A 305 -6.34 -11.91 -1.60
CA MET A 305 -6.30 -13.37 -1.42
C MET A 305 -6.77 -14.26 -2.59
N GLU A 306 -7.16 -13.72 -3.75
CA GLU A 306 -7.59 -14.57 -4.90
C GLU A 306 -6.52 -15.55 -5.36
N CYS A 307 -5.26 -15.13 -5.31
CA CYS A 307 -4.14 -15.98 -5.68
C CYS A 307 -4.06 -17.26 -4.82
N VAL A 308 -4.47 -17.22 -3.54
CA VAL A 308 -4.53 -18.40 -2.66
C VAL A 308 -5.54 -19.40 -3.21
N LYS A 309 -6.73 -18.92 -3.61
CA LYS A 309 -7.80 -19.72 -4.20
C LYS A 309 -7.44 -20.26 -5.60
N SER A 310 -6.69 -19.48 -6.37
CA SER A 310 -6.34 -19.86 -7.75
C SER A 310 -5.13 -20.78 -7.85
N CYS A 311 -4.32 -20.93 -6.80
CA CYS A 311 -3.06 -21.68 -6.88
C CYS A 311 -3.30 -23.20 -6.99
N PRO A 312 -2.86 -23.88 -8.07
CA PRO A 312 -3.04 -25.32 -8.22
C PRO A 312 -2.11 -26.15 -7.33
N HIS A 313 -1.08 -25.53 -6.75
CA HIS A 313 -0.08 -26.19 -5.91
C HIS A 313 -0.14 -25.77 -4.45
N ASP A 314 -1.16 -24.98 -4.05
CA ASP A 314 -1.31 -24.47 -2.68
C ASP A 314 -0.04 -23.83 -2.10
N ASN A 315 0.72 -23.16 -2.96
CA ASN A 315 2.07 -22.67 -2.66
C ASN A 315 2.11 -21.19 -2.23
N ILE A 316 0.98 -20.63 -1.78
CA ILE A 316 0.89 -19.22 -1.39
C ILE A 316 0.45 -19.14 0.06
N SER A 317 1.21 -18.40 0.87
CA SER A 317 0.89 -18.20 2.27
C SER A 317 0.98 -16.74 2.72
N LEU A 318 0.24 -16.44 3.78
CA LEU A 318 0.35 -15.19 4.51
C LEU A 318 1.45 -15.33 5.57
N PHE A 319 2.44 -14.45 5.52
CA PHE A 319 3.57 -14.43 6.43
C PHE A 319 3.52 -13.19 7.32
N SER A 320 3.89 -13.37 8.58
CA SER A 320 4.30 -12.28 9.46
C SER A 320 5.80 -12.04 9.28
N ARG A 321 6.16 -10.78 9.06
CA ARG A 321 7.53 -10.30 8.83
C ARG A 321 7.88 -9.17 9.79
N GLU A 322 9.16 -8.84 9.82
CA GLU A 322 9.67 -7.70 10.57
C GLU A 322 9.10 -6.38 10.04
N PHE A 323 8.94 -5.41 10.95
CA PHE A 323 8.51 -4.06 10.59
C PHE A 323 9.54 -3.40 9.67
N ALA A 324 9.07 -2.72 8.62
CA ALA A 324 9.94 -1.99 7.68
C ALA A 324 11.01 -2.86 6.99
N LYS A 325 10.64 -4.10 6.60
CA LYS A 325 11.52 -5.03 5.85
C LYS A 325 11.79 -4.60 4.41
N ASP A 326 10.81 -3.99 3.72
CA ASP A 326 11.03 -3.50 2.36
C ASP A 326 11.74 -2.15 2.42
N ILE A 327 13.01 -2.07 2.02
CA ILE A 327 13.83 -0.85 2.15
C ILE A 327 14.12 -0.14 0.81
N HIS A 328 13.66 -0.71 -0.32
CA HIS A 328 13.99 -0.21 -1.66
C HIS A 328 12.79 0.41 -2.36
N LEU A 329 12.84 1.74 -2.51
CA LEU A 329 11.97 2.48 -3.44
C LEU A 329 12.42 2.23 -4.88
N LYS A 330 11.47 2.17 -5.80
CA LYS A 330 11.73 1.79 -7.20
C LYS A 330 12.16 2.96 -8.07
N ASP A 331 11.37 4.03 -8.04
CA ASP A 331 11.51 5.17 -8.93
C ASP A 331 11.17 6.49 -8.21
N TYR A 332 11.37 7.61 -8.90
CA TYR A 332 11.16 8.96 -8.35
C TYR A 332 9.72 9.23 -7.90
N ASP A 333 8.74 8.59 -8.51
CA ASP A 333 7.33 8.71 -8.14
C ASP A 333 7.05 8.23 -6.70
N GLU A 334 7.66 7.10 -6.30
CA GLU A 334 7.61 6.59 -4.92
C GLU A 334 8.35 7.52 -3.95
N ALA A 335 9.49 8.09 -4.34
CA ALA A 335 10.23 9.08 -3.54
C ALA A 335 9.42 10.37 -3.33
N TRP A 336 8.78 10.89 -4.37
CA TRP A 336 7.92 12.07 -4.26
C TRP A 336 6.71 11.83 -3.38
N LYS A 337 6.17 10.61 -3.37
CA LYS A 337 5.11 10.26 -2.43
C LYS A 337 5.60 10.34 -0.98
N ALA A 338 6.83 9.90 -0.69
CA ALA A 338 7.42 10.04 0.64
C ALA A 338 7.55 11.53 1.04
N PHE A 339 8.07 12.39 0.16
CA PHE A 339 8.14 13.84 0.43
C PHE A 339 6.77 14.46 0.70
N ILE A 340 5.78 14.16 -0.15
CA ILE A 340 4.40 14.65 0.01
C ILE A 340 3.82 14.22 1.36
N MET A 341 3.98 12.94 1.74
CA MET A 341 3.46 12.45 3.00
C MET A 341 4.14 13.10 4.20
N THR A 342 5.46 13.30 4.14
CA THR A 342 6.21 13.99 5.19
C THR A 342 5.77 15.45 5.30
N VAL A 343 5.75 16.22 4.21
CA VAL A 343 5.37 17.64 4.31
C VAL A 343 3.93 17.81 4.79
N LEU A 344 2.99 16.98 4.32
CA LEU A 344 1.58 17.11 4.70
C LEU A 344 1.32 16.78 6.17
N ALA A 345 2.03 15.82 6.77
CA ALA A 345 1.92 15.57 8.21
C ALA A 345 2.29 16.83 9.00
N MET A 346 3.37 17.53 8.61
CA MET A 346 3.78 18.78 9.25
C MET A 346 2.76 19.90 9.03
N VAL A 347 2.35 20.12 7.78
CA VAL A 347 1.38 21.18 7.42
C VAL A 347 0.06 21.00 8.16
N TYR A 348 -0.46 19.79 8.27
CA TYR A 348 -1.72 19.53 8.97
C TYR A 348 -1.58 19.68 10.48
N SER A 349 -0.43 19.34 11.05
CA SER A 349 -0.16 19.61 12.46
C SER A 349 -0.21 21.12 12.72
N ILE A 350 0.41 21.93 11.87
CA ILE A 350 0.39 23.39 11.99
C ILE A 350 -1.02 23.97 11.75
N THR A 351 -1.72 23.50 10.72
CA THR A 351 -2.98 24.11 10.25
C THR A 351 -4.20 23.66 11.06
N LEU A 352 -4.23 22.39 11.50
CA LEU A 352 -5.39 21.80 12.17
C LEU A 352 -5.24 21.71 13.69
N LEU A 353 -4.01 21.57 14.19
CA LEU A 353 -3.74 21.45 15.63
C LEU A 353 -3.07 22.70 16.22
N GLY A 354 -2.34 23.47 15.41
CA GLY A 354 -1.61 24.66 15.87
C GLY A 354 -2.51 25.86 16.18
N PRO A 355 -1.98 26.86 16.92
CA PRO A 355 -2.72 28.07 17.34
C PRO A 355 -2.94 29.09 16.21
N TYR A 356 -2.55 28.77 14.97
CA TYR A 356 -2.50 29.70 13.84
C TYR A 356 -3.85 29.83 13.13
N GLY A 357 -4.82 30.50 13.78
CA GLY A 357 -6.17 30.71 13.23
C GLY A 357 -6.19 31.28 11.81
N GLY A 358 -5.34 32.28 11.52
CA GLY A 358 -5.26 32.87 10.17
C GLY A 358 -4.79 31.89 9.07
N LEU A 359 -4.03 30.84 9.41
CA LEU A 359 -3.67 29.79 8.44
C LEU A 359 -4.86 28.85 8.18
N LYS A 360 -5.58 28.50 9.24
CA LYS A 360 -6.81 27.69 9.17
C LYS A 360 -7.90 28.38 8.35
N ASP A 361 -8.04 29.70 8.50
CA ASP A 361 -8.98 30.52 7.76
C ASP A 361 -8.67 30.56 6.25
N ARG A 362 -7.39 30.66 5.88
CA ARG A 362 -6.94 30.57 4.48
C ARG A 362 -7.13 29.17 3.90
N ALA A 363 -6.97 28.13 4.70
CA ALA A 363 -7.23 26.75 4.29
C ALA A 363 -8.74 26.49 4.09
N ASN A 364 -9.61 27.16 4.86
CA ASN A 364 -11.06 27.01 4.80
C ASN A 364 -11.73 28.06 3.88
N VAL A 365 -11.31 28.10 2.61
CA VAL A 365 -11.79 29.05 1.58
C VAL A 365 -13.31 29.10 1.46
N THR A 366 -13.99 27.98 1.70
CA THR A 366 -15.45 27.90 1.58
C THR A 366 -16.20 28.63 2.68
N TRP A 367 -15.55 28.91 3.81
CA TRP A 367 -16.12 29.68 4.90
C TRP A 367 -15.71 31.16 4.82
N THR A 368 -14.44 31.41 4.51
CA THR A 368 -13.88 32.77 4.53
C THR A 368 -14.04 33.53 3.22
N GLY A 369 -14.25 32.83 2.10
CA GLY A 369 -14.28 33.45 0.76
C GLY A 369 -12.92 33.98 0.28
N ASP A 370 -11.85 33.81 1.06
CA ASP A 370 -10.51 34.31 0.75
C ASP A 370 -9.79 33.39 -0.27
N VAL A 371 -10.18 33.54 -1.54
CA VAL A 371 -9.60 32.77 -2.65
C VAL A 371 -8.09 33.05 -2.78
N LEU A 372 -7.66 34.30 -2.57
CA LEU A 372 -6.25 34.67 -2.71
C LEU A 372 -5.41 34.05 -1.60
N GLY A 373 -5.89 34.06 -0.35
CA GLY A 373 -5.26 33.39 0.78
C GLY A 373 -5.17 31.89 0.57
N PHE A 374 -6.23 31.26 0.05
CA PHE A 374 -6.23 29.84 -0.29
C PHE A 374 -5.22 29.50 -1.39
N VAL A 375 -5.11 30.33 -2.44
CA VAL A 375 -4.12 30.14 -3.51
C VAL A 375 -2.69 30.25 -2.95
N LYS A 376 -2.41 31.24 -2.10
CA LYS A 376 -1.09 31.39 -1.43
C LYS A 376 -0.78 30.19 -0.52
N TYR A 377 -1.75 29.76 0.28
CA TYR A 377 -1.66 28.56 1.11
C TYR A 377 -1.34 27.32 0.28
N SER A 378 -2.10 27.11 -0.80
CA SER A 378 -1.93 25.96 -1.69
C SER A 378 -0.59 25.99 -2.43
N ALA A 379 -0.17 27.14 -2.93
CA ALA A 379 1.13 27.32 -3.57
C ALA A 379 2.28 27.01 -2.60
N CYS A 380 2.17 27.43 -1.34
CA CYS A 380 3.16 27.11 -0.31
C CYS A 380 3.27 25.59 -0.08
N ILE A 381 2.15 24.89 0.03
CA ILE A 381 2.15 23.43 0.21
C ILE A 381 2.74 22.72 -1.01
N ILE A 382 2.32 23.10 -2.22
CA ILE A 382 2.84 22.51 -3.46
C ILE A 382 4.35 22.73 -3.56
N LEU A 383 4.81 23.96 -3.29
CA LEU A 383 6.23 24.30 -3.31
C LEU A 383 7.01 23.50 -2.25
N ALA A 384 6.47 23.38 -1.04
CA ALA A 384 7.10 22.61 0.04
C ALA A 384 7.24 21.13 -0.33
N CYS A 385 6.17 20.51 -0.85
CA CYS A 385 6.10 19.11 -1.25
C CYS A 385 6.97 18.77 -2.47
N LEU A 386 6.90 19.59 -3.52
CA LEU A 386 7.47 19.24 -4.83
C LEU A 386 8.85 19.84 -5.08
N VAL A 387 9.23 20.87 -4.32
CA VAL A 387 10.47 21.62 -4.56
C VAL A 387 11.33 21.70 -3.30
N VAL A 388 10.84 22.29 -2.20
CA VAL A 388 11.69 22.58 -1.02
C VAL A 388 12.25 21.32 -0.39
N LEU A 389 11.40 20.38 0.03
CA LEU A 389 11.88 19.15 0.67
C LEU A 389 12.71 18.28 -0.28
N PRO A 390 12.33 18.07 -1.56
CA PRO A 390 13.18 17.38 -2.53
C PRO A 390 14.54 18.05 -2.78
N LEU A 391 14.62 19.39 -2.78
CA LEU A 391 15.88 20.12 -2.93
C LEU A 391 16.77 19.98 -1.71
N ILE A 392 16.21 20.07 -0.49
CA ILE A 392 16.93 19.80 0.75
C ILE A 392 17.47 18.36 0.73
N HIS A 393 16.62 17.40 0.35
CA HIS A 393 17.03 16.00 0.21
C HIS A 393 18.13 15.82 -0.84
N LEU A 394 18.02 16.49 -1.99
CA LEU A 394 19.06 16.47 -3.02
C LEU A 394 20.38 17.02 -2.50
N ALA A 395 20.38 18.16 -1.82
CA ALA A 395 21.57 18.75 -1.22
C ALA A 395 22.23 17.79 -0.21
N THR A 396 21.43 17.16 0.64
CA THR A 396 21.90 16.13 1.58
C THR A 396 22.51 14.94 0.84
N VAL A 397 21.86 14.45 -0.21
CA VAL A 397 22.35 13.33 -1.03
C VAL A 397 23.67 13.67 -1.75
N LEU A 398 23.82 14.90 -2.24
CA LEU A 398 25.07 15.37 -2.84
C LEU A 398 26.19 15.42 -1.81
N MET A 399 25.91 15.92 -0.60
CA MET A 399 26.85 15.90 0.51
C MET A 399 27.23 14.47 0.90
N SER A 400 26.24 13.57 1.02
CA SER A 400 26.45 12.13 1.26
C SER A 400 27.35 11.47 0.21
N ARG A 401 27.22 11.87 -1.06
CA ARG A 401 28.07 11.37 -2.15
C ARG A 401 29.52 11.85 -2.02
N VAL A 402 29.73 13.09 -1.58
CA VAL A 402 31.07 13.67 -1.39
C VAL A 402 31.77 13.02 -0.20
N VAL A 403 31.05 12.89 0.93
CA VAL A 403 31.60 12.34 2.19
C VAL A 403 31.72 10.80 2.15
N GLY A 404 30.95 10.13 1.28
CA GLY A 404 30.99 8.68 1.07
C GLY A 404 32.31 8.13 0.49
N GLY A 405 33.24 8.98 0.06
CA GLY A 405 34.60 8.58 -0.31
C GLY A 405 34.78 8.20 -1.78
N SER A 406 35.55 7.14 -2.03
CA SER A 406 35.98 6.72 -3.38
C SER A 406 34.86 6.05 -4.18
N GLU A 407 33.97 5.31 -3.52
CA GLU A 407 32.76 4.78 -4.13
C GLU A 407 31.81 5.94 -4.45
N LYS A 408 31.47 6.11 -5.73
CA LYS A 408 30.57 7.18 -6.18
C LYS A 408 29.30 6.61 -6.85
N PRO A 409 28.35 6.02 -6.07
CA PRO A 409 27.08 5.54 -6.61
C PRO A 409 26.32 6.64 -7.34
N THR A 410 25.55 6.32 -8.39
CA THR A 410 24.77 7.32 -9.16
C THR A 410 23.85 8.15 -8.26
N VAL A 411 23.72 9.46 -8.54
CA VAL A 411 22.86 10.37 -7.75
C VAL A 411 21.43 9.85 -7.66
N LYS A 412 20.87 9.31 -8.75
CA LYS A 412 19.54 8.66 -8.74
C LYS A 412 19.42 7.57 -7.67
N ARG A 413 20.43 6.70 -7.55
CA ARG A 413 20.41 5.56 -6.61
C ARG A 413 20.44 6.05 -5.16
N LEU A 414 21.25 7.07 -4.86
CA LEU A 414 21.29 7.68 -3.53
C LEU A 414 20.01 8.47 -3.24
N PHE A 415 19.51 9.25 -4.20
CA PHE A 415 18.32 10.08 -4.05
C PHE A 415 17.09 9.22 -3.74
N VAL A 416 16.81 8.23 -4.59
CA VAL A 416 15.67 7.31 -4.41
C VAL A 416 15.89 6.40 -3.21
N GLY A 417 17.12 5.91 -3.00
CA GLY A 417 17.46 5.06 -1.86
C GLY A 417 17.23 5.78 -0.53
N TYR A 418 17.85 6.93 -0.30
CA TYR A 418 17.70 7.66 0.96
C TYR A 418 16.32 8.31 1.13
N ALA A 419 15.53 8.52 0.07
CA ALA A 419 14.14 8.94 0.26
C ALA A 419 13.32 7.91 1.06
N TYR A 420 13.74 6.64 1.11
CA TYR A 420 13.10 5.63 1.94
C TYR A 420 13.10 5.98 3.43
N THR A 421 14.10 6.71 3.96
CA THR A 421 14.15 7.06 5.39
C THR A 421 12.95 7.91 5.83
N LEU A 422 12.33 8.61 4.89
CA LEU A 422 11.12 9.39 5.14
C LEU A 422 9.86 8.52 5.26
N VAL A 423 9.89 7.25 4.84
CA VAL A 423 8.75 6.33 4.95
C VAL A 423 8.44 5.99 6.41
N PRO A 424 9.36 5.41 7.21
CA PRO A 424 9.09 5.17 8.62
C PRO A 424 8.89 6.48 9.40
N LEU A 425 9.74 7.50 9.18
CA LEU A 425 9.59 8.79 9.88
C LEU A 425 8.23 9.45 9.59
N GLY A 426 7.83 9.48 8.32
CA GLY A 426 6.54 10.01 7.89
C GLY A 426 5.37 9.24 8.48
N LEU A 427 5.42 7.90 8.50
CA LEU A 427 4.37 7.09 9.13
C LEU A 427 4.19 7.46 10.61
N PHE A 428 5.28 7.52 11.38
CA PHE A 428 5.22 7.87 12.79
C PHE A 428 4.80 9.33 13.02
N ALA A 429 5.15 10.25 12.12
CA ALA A 429 4.64 11.62 12.16
C ALA A 429 3.10 11.66 11.95
N TRP A 430 2.57 10.86 11.03
CA TRP A 430 1.11 10.73 10.84
C TRP A 430 0.42 10.05 12.03
N ILE A 431 1.05 9.06 12.64
CA ILE A 431 0.57 8.43 13.89
C ILE A 431 0.52 9.50 15.00
N ALA A 432 1.60 10.25 15.20
CA ALA A 432 1.68 11.32 16.20
C ALA A 432 0.61 12.42 15.96
N PHE A 433 0.36 12.79 14.70
CA PHE A 433 -0.72 13.72 14.34
C PHE A 433 -2.12 13.17 14.69
N SER A 434 -2.33 11.85 14.58
CA SER A 434 -3.66 11.23 14.71
C SER A 434 -4.12 11.05 16.15
N PHE A 435 -3.20 10.94 17.12
CA PHE A 435 -3.56 10.80 18.54
C PHE A 435 -4.34 12.00 19.11
N PRO A 436 -3.89 13.26 18.97
CA PRO A 436 -4.64 14.43 19.40
C PRO A 436 -6.04 14.50 18.79
N LEU A 437 -6.19 14.15 17.50
CA LEU A 437 -7.49 14.16 16.83
C LEU A 437 -8.51 13.26 17.56
N MET A 438 -8.08 12.06 17.97
CA MET A 438 -8.93 11.13 18.71
C MET A 438 -9.14 11.57 20.17
N MET A 439 -8.09 12.03 20.84
CA MET A 439 -8.16 12.44 22.25
C MET A 439 -9.06 13.66 22.46
N VAL A 440 -9.07 14.61 21.51
CA VAL A 440 -9.89 15.83 21.59
C VAL A 440 -11.31 15.60 21.09
N ASN A 441 -11.50 14.81 20.03
CA ASN A 441 -12.81 14.63 19.38
C ASN A 441 -13.50 13.29 19.68
N GLY A 442 -12.93 12.46 20.55
CA GLY A 442 -13.45 11.12 20.84
C GLY A 442 -14.87 11.11 21.43
N SER A 443 -15.22 12.12 22.24
CA SER A 443 -16.58 12.27 22.79
C SER A 443 -17.63 12.49 21.69
N TYR A 444 -17.30 13.23 20.63
CA TYR A 444 -18.19 13.40 19.47
C TYR A 444 -18.42 12.08 18.73
N VAL A 445 -17.44 11.17 18.71
CA VAL A 445 -17.62 9.83 18.10
C VAL A 445 -18.73 9.05 18.82
N LEU A 446 -18.80 9.14 20.15
CA LEU A 446 -19.85 8.51 20.94
C LEU A 446 -21.24 9.14 20.69
N GLN A 447 -21.29 10.46 20.50
CA GLN A 447 -22.53 11.17 20.18
C GLN A 447 -23.09 10.72 18.82
N VAL A 448 -22.27 10.76 17.76
CA VAL A 448 -22.74 10.45 16.40
C VAL A 448 -23.06 8.97 16.18
N ILE A 449 -22.54 8.06 17.00
CA ILE A 449 -22.93 6.64 16.93
C ILE A 449 -24.33 6.43 17.51
N SER A 450 -24.70 7.22 18.54
CA SER A 450 -26.03 7.18 19.15
C SER A 450 -27.08 7.94 18.35
N ASP A 451 -26.69 9.05 17.71
CA ASP A 451 -27.51 9.87 16.83
C ASP A 451 -26.85 10.09 15.46
N PRO A 452 -26.84 9.07 14.57
CA PRO A 452 -26.13 9.11 13.30
C PRO A 452 -26.66 10.16 12.31
N LEU A 453 -27.92 10.53 12.42
CA LEU A 453 -28.57 11.51 11.53
C LEU A 453 -28.74 12.88 12.20
N GLY A 454 -28.54 13.01 13.52
CA GLY A 454 -28.81 14.25 14.25
C GLY A 454 -30.31 14.52 14.41
N TRP A 455 -31.14 13.48 14.44
CA TRP A 455 -32.60 13.59 14.55
C TRP A 455 -33.09 13.49 16.01
N GLY A 456 -32.17 13.48 16.97
CA GLY A 456 -32.47 13.30 18.39
C GLY A 456 -32.64 11.84 18.79
N TRP A 457 -32.08 10.91 18.01
CA TRP A 457 -32.00 9.50 18.41
C TRP A 457 -31.01 9.30 19.55
N ASP A 458 -31.15 8.20 20.28
CA ASP A 458 -30.21 7.84 21.33
C ASP A 458 -30.10 6.33 21.48
N TRP A 459 -29.56 5.66 20.44
CA TRP A 459 -29.48 4.20 20.39
C TRP A 459 -28.67 3.57 21.53
N PHE A 460 -27.69 4.30 22.08
CA PHE A 460 -26.76 3.82 23.09
C PHE A 460 -26.75 4.65 24.38
N GLY A 461 -27.64 5.65 24.52
CA GLY A 461 -27.65 6.54 25.69
C GLY A 461 -26.53 7.60 25.69
N THR A 462 -25.77 7.74 24.60
CA THR A 462 -24.58 8.60 24.51
C THR A 462 -24.76 9.86 23.67
N ALA A 463 -25.95 10.12 23.12
CA ALA A 463 -26.19 11.27 22.23
C ALA A 463 -25.95 12.63 22.91
N LYS A 464 -26.13 12.70 24.24
CA LYS A 464 -26.01 13.93 25.04
C LYS A 464 -24.75 14.01 25.90
N VAL A 465 -23.78 13.10 25.71
CA VAL A 465 -22.51 13.13 26.46
C VAL A 465 -21.82 14.46 26.17
N PRO A 466 -21.45 15.26 27.19
CA PRO A 466 -20.79 16.54 26.95
C PRO A 466 -19.43 16.35 26.28
N TRP A 467 -18.98 17.35 25.54
CA TRP A 467 -17.64 17.33 24.97
C TRP A 467 -16.59 17.35 26.09
N THR A 468 -15.86 16.25 26.21
CA THR A 468 -14.77 16.07 27.18
C THR A 468 -13.52 15.58 26.46
N PRO A 469 -12.47 16.41 26.34
CA PRO A 469 -11.16 15.97 25.87
C PRO A 469 -10.55 14.95 26.84
N VAL A 470 -9.90 13.93 26.30
CA VAL A 470 -9.23 12.88 27.07
C VAL A 470 -7.76 13.26 27.25
N TYR A 471 -7.36 13.65 28.47
CA TYR A 471 -5.97 13.95 28.87
C TYR A 471 -5.16 14.78 27.85
N PRO A 472 -5.62 15.98 27.44
CA PRO A 472 -4.94 16.80 26.46
C PRO A 472 -3.49 17.16 26.85
N GLU A 473 -3.19 17.25 28.15
CA GLU A 473 -1.85 17.52 28.69
C GLU A 473 -0.82 16.43 28.38
N VAL A 474 -1.24 15.18 28.12
CA VAL A 474 -0.35 14.06 27.79
C VAL A 474 0.02 14.05 26.30
N VAL A 475 -0.74 14.76 25.46
CA VAL A 475 -0.60 14.73 24.00
C VAL A 475 0.83 15.05 23.53
N PRO A 476 1.50 16.13 23.96
CA PRO A 476 2.83 16.47 23.46
C PRO A 476 3.88 15.39 23.82
N PHE A 477 3.77 14.79 25.01
CA PHE A 477 4.66 13.71 25.44
C PHE A 477 4.48 12.46 24.57
N LEU A 478 3.23 12.08 24.30
CA LEU A 478 2.90 10.93 23.47
C LEU A 478 3.39 11.16 22.03
N GLN A 479 3.14 12.34 21.45
CA GLN A 479 3.62 12.71 20.12
C GLN A 479 5.15 12.65 20.03
N THR A 480 5.85 13.13 21.05
CA THR A 480 7.31 13.09 21.13
C THR A 480 7.82 11.65 21.12
N ILE A 481 7.28 10.78 21.98
CA ILE A 481 7.70 9.37 22.06
C ILE A 481 7.49 8.66 20.71
N ILE A 482 6.31 8.84 20.10
CA ILE A 482 5.97 8.23 18.81
C ILE A 482 6.94 8.69 17.72
N LEU A 483 7.21 9.99 17.65
CA LEU A 483 8.09 10.55 16.64
C LEU A 483 9.55 10.09 16.83
N MET A 484 10.01 9.98 18.08
CA MET A 484 11.35 9.45 18.39
C MET A 484 11.51 7.99 17.96
N ILE A 485 10.47 7.16 18.14
CA ILE A 485 10.45 5.79 17.60
C ILE A 485 10.58 5.84 16.06
N GLY A 486 9.85 6.75 15.41
CA GLY A 486 9.96 6.97 13.97
C GLY A 486 11.37 7.34 13.50
N LEU A 487 12.04 8.24 14.22
CA LEU A 487 13.41 8.63 13.96
C LEU A 487 14.38 7.44 14.10
N ILE A 488 14.24 6.64 15.15
CA ILE A 488 15.06 5.44 15.36
C ILE A 488 14.91 4.48 14.18
N TYR A 489 13.68 4.16 13.76
CA TYR A 489 13.47 3.29 12.60
C TYR A 489 14.00 3.88 11.30
N ALA A 490 13.86 5.20 11.08
CA ALA A 490 14.40 5.89 9.92
C ALA A 490 15.93 5.82 9.86
N ILE A 491 16.61 5.96 11.00
CA ILE A 491 18.07 5.85 11.11
C ILE A 491 18.51 4.40 10.88
N VAL A 492 17.93 3.44 11.61
CA VAL A 492 18.31 2.02 11.53
C VAL A 492 18.11 1.47 10.12
N LYS A 493 16.90 1.65 9.56
CA LYS A 493 16.61 1.15 8.21
C LYS A 493 17.26 1.99 7.11
N GLY A 494 17.50 3.28 7.35
CA GLY A 494 18.29 4.12 6.45
C GLY A 494 19.75 3.67 6.34
N TYR A 495 20.34 3.23 7.45
CA TYR A 495 21.68 2.65 7.43
C TYR A 495 21.71 1.30 6.70
N GLU A 496 20.68 0.46 6.81
CA GLU A 496 20.54 -0.75 5.99
C GLU A 496 20.50 -0.40 4.48
N VAL A 497 19.79 0.66 4.10
CA VAL A 497 19.81 1.17 2.72
C VAL A 497 21.23 1.60 2.32
N ALA A 498 21.94 2.34 3.17
CA ALA A 498 23.33 2.74 2.91
C ALA A 498 24.23 1.53 2.67
N ARG A 499 24.11 0.48 3.49
CA ARG A 499 24.83 -0.80 3.34
C ARG A 499 24.46 -1.59 2.08
N SER A 500 23.27 -1.37 1.52
CA SER A 500 22.87 -1.95 0.23
C SER A 500 23.42 -1.18 -0.99
N ILE A 501 23.89 0.05 -0.78
CA ILE A 501 24.44 0.92 -1.82
C ILE A 501 25.96 0.87 -1.83
N TYR A 502 26.60 0.93 -0.66
CA TYR A 502 28.05 0.94 -0.48
C TYR A 502 28.56 -0.42 0.00
N SER A 503 29.65 -0.89 -0.58
CA SER A 503 30.24 -2.18 -0.18
C SER A 503 30.96 -2.06 1.17
N GLU A 504 31.72 -0.99 1.34
CA GLU A 504 32.49 -0.70 2.54
C GLU A 504 31.61 -0.15 3.67
N ARG A 505 31.83 -0.63 4.90
CA ARG A 505 31.07 -0.20 6.09
C ARG A 505 31.33 1.26 6.45
N GLN A 506 32.58 1.70 6.37
CA GLN A 506 32.94 3.08 6.72
C GLN A 506 32.36 4.07 5.71
N ALA A 507 32.45 3.76 4.41
CA ALA A 507 31.82 4.56 3.35
C ALA A 507 30.31 4.71 3.57
N ALA A 508 29.61 3.61 3.89
CA ALA A 508 28.18 3.63 4.19
C ALA A 508 27.82 4.51 5.40
N LEU A 509 28.62 4.46 6.47
CA LEU A 509 28.39 5.26 7.67
C LEU A 509 28.65 6.75 7.42
N ARG A 510 29.75 7.06 6.73
CA ARG A 510 30.11 8.43 6.32
C ARG A 510 29.06 9.04 5.39
N SER A 511 28.59 8.28 4.40
CA SER A 511 27.55 8.74 3.49
C SER A 511 26.20 8.93 4.19
N PHE A 512 25.91 8.15 5.24
CA PHE A 512 24.65 8.24 5.97
C PHE A 512 24.62 9.33 7.05
N ALA A 513 25.77 9.82 7.51
CA ALA A 513 25.83 10.85 8.54
C ALA A 513 25.07 12.15 8.15
N PRO A 514 25.22 12.72 6.93
CA PRO A 514 24.42 13.88 6.51
C PRO A 514 22.90 13.59 6.51
N VAL A 515 22.50 12.39 6.12
CA VAL A 515 21.08 11.96 6.11
C VAL A 515 20.55 11.88 7.54
N THR A 516 21.36 11.39 8.49
CA THR A 516 20.98 11.33 9.90
C THR A 516 20.77 12.74 10.47
N VAL A 517 21.66 13.69 10.19
CA VAL A 517 21.51 15.09 10.60
C VAL A 517 20.23 15.70 10.00
N TYR A 518 19.98 15.45 8.71
CA TYR A 518 18.74 15.86 8.04
C TYR A 518 17.48 15.30 8.73
N LEU A 519 17.48 14.01 9.08
CA LEU A 519 16.36 13.37 9.79
C LEU A 519 16.16 13.97 11.19
N CYS A 520 17.24 14.19 11.94
CA CYS A 520 17.17 14.85 13.25
C CYS A 520 16.63 16.27 13.15
N GLY A 521 17.06 17.05 12.16
CA GLY A 521 16.56 18.41 11.91
C GLY A 521 15.07 18.42 11.55
N LEU A 522 14.64 17.48 10.70
CA LEU A 522 13.22 17.32 10.36
C LEU A 522 12.38 16.93 11.60
N THR A 523 12.87 16.00 12.42
CA THR A 523 12.23 15.61 13.69
C THR A 523 12.15 16.79 14.66
N ALA A 524 13.21 17.59 14.78
CA ALA A 524 13.20 18.78 15.63
C ALA A 524 12.15 19.81 15.17
N ALA A 525 12.00 20.00 13.86
CA ALA A 525 10.96 20.86 13.31
C ALA A 525 9.54 20.36 13.65
N TYR A 526 9.30 19.04 13.57
CA TYR A 526 8.02 18.47 14.01
C TYR A 526 7.77 18.67 15.50
N LEU A 527 8.78 18.40 16.35
CA LEU A 527 8.66 18.58 17.79
C LEU A 527 8.32 20.03 18.14
N TYR A 528 8.99 20.98 17.50
CA TYR A 528 8.68 22.40 17.66
C TYR A 528 7.19 22.68 17.41
N PHE A 529 6.63 22.20 16.29
CA PHE A 529 5.21 22.42 15.98
C PHE A 529 4.22 21.58 16.81
N PHE A 530 4.67 20.53 17.49
CA PHE A 530 3.83 19.77 18.42
C PHE A 530 3.79 20.40 19.82
N THR A 531 4.83 21.16 20.19
CA THR A 531 4.94 21.77 21.52
C THR A 531 4.67 23.27 21.55
N ALA A 532 4.76 23.95 20.41
CA ALA A 532 4.46 25.38 20.25
C ALA A 532 2.98 25.60 19.95
#